data_AF-A0A0B4DGV0-F1
#
_entry.id   AF-A0A0B4DGV0-F1
#
_cell.length_a   1.000
_cell.length_b   1.000
_cell.length_c   1.000
_cell.angle_alpha   90.00
_cell.angle_beta   90.00
_cell.angle_gamma   90.00
#
_symmetry.space_group_name_H-M   'P 1'
#
loop_
_entity.id
_entity.type
_entity.pdbx_description
1 polymer ?
#
loop_
_entity_poly.entity_id
_entity_poly.type
_entity_poly.pdbx_seq_one_letter_code
_entity_poly.pdbx_strand_id
1 'polypeptide(L)'
;MKKIFVLSFISVGYFLQAQNLGNSPYATYGIGDVKYDNTIETASMGGISTAYVSDFTSSFNFANPANNANFELTSIKLEATNENNYFKTDYNNTKSNKHSTYLSNISLAFPLSSKVKMGLSYQPYSSKNYDILYTKTLEDGTIYSYNRFKGSGSLNTAQIALAYKVAQEFSVGLRANYYFGNLSDLDEFSTPNSELYNGYETTTNIKNFNFTLGANYQHLNTSTDKKLTIGATATFGNTSNMTTSYKNSTYFYTDASMETKSYESIIEQKQASSKNLLPLQASVGVGYGSENQWFASAQVDYKKGEDILYFGQPKQFQDSYRVSVGGWYLPNYNNFRNYFSRVVYRYGAFYEKGNLSINGQGELDPNGNSINKFGISAGVLLPFKNSSITRMSGLELGVELGKRGTLKNNLINQNYINFKIGFNFADRWFRKSLYN
;
A
#
# COMPACT_ATOMS: atom_id res chain seq x y z
N MET A 1 10.71 -29.10 -11.19
CA MET A 1 11.13 -27.86 -10.49
C MET A 1 11.71 -26.81 -11.42
N LYS A 2 12.71 -27.12 -12.28
CA LYS A 2 13.32 -26.14 -13.21
C LYS A 2 12.33 -25.41 -14.14
N LYS A 3 11.34 -26.11 -14.73
CA LYS A 3 10.39 -25.49 -15.69
C LYS A 3 9.37 -24.52 -15.06
N ILE A 4 8.92 -24.75 -13.81
CA ILE A 4 7.98 -23.88 -13.10
C ILE A 4 8.69 -22.60 -12.63
N PHE A 5 9.93 -22.73 -12.15
CA PHE A 5 10.75 -21.60 -11.72
C PHE A 5 11.08 -20.64 -12.89
N VAL A 6 11.35 -21.20 -14.07
CA VAL A 6 11.59 -20.43 -15.30
C VAL A 6 10.32 -19.71 -15.75
N LEU A 7 9.13 -20.32 -15.64
CA LEU A 7 7.86 -19.66 -15.97
C LEU A 7 7.53 -18.50 -15.01
N SER A 8 7.83 -18.66 -13.71
CA SER A 8 7.71 -17.58 -12.72
C SER A 8 8.67 -16.43 -13.00
N PHE A 9 9.89 -16.70 -13.47
CA PHE A 9 10.85 -15.65 -13.84
C PHE A 9 10.48 -14.93 -15.15
N ILE A 10 9.97 -15.67 -16.16
CA ILE A 10 9.51 -15.08 -17.43
C ILE A 10 8.29 -14.19 -17.22
N SER A 11 7.36 -14.59 -16.35
CA SER A 11 6.19 -13.75 -16.01
C SER A 11 6.60 -12.48 -15.25
N VAL A 12 7.57 -12.54 -14.33
CA VAL A 12 8.17 -11.35 -13.70
C VAL A 12 8.76 -10.40 -14.75
N GLY A 13 9.41 -10.92 -15.80
CA GLY A 13 9.96 -10.13 -16.90
C GLY A 13 8.92 -9.31 -17.67
N TYR A 14 7.72 -9.86 -17.92
CA TYR A 14 6.62 -9.11 -18.55
C TYR A 14 6.05 -8.01 -17.65
N PHE A 15 6.06 -8.18 -16.32
CA PHE A 15 5.64 -7.13 -15.39
C PHE A 15 6.63 -5.97 -15.29
N LEU A 16 7.91 -6.16 -15.66
CA LEU A 16 8.91 -5.10 -15.64
C LEU A 16 8.67 -4.02 -16.71
N GLN A 17 7.97 -4.36 -17.81
CA GLN A 17 7.70 -3.47 -18.95
C GLN A 17 6.40 -2.64 -18.82
N ALA A 18 5.60 -2.82 -17.75
CA ALA A 18 4.30 -2.17 -17.58
C ALA A 18 4.16 -1.39 -16.26
N GLN A 19 5.24 -0.77 -15.77
CA GLN A 19 5.27 -0.11 -14.47
C GLN A 19 4.78 1.35 -14.52
N ASN A 20 3.50 1.56 -14.83
CA ASN A 20 2.85 2.83 -14.49
C ASN A 20 2.31 2.71 -13.07
N LEU A 21 3.10 3.10 -12.07
CA LEU A 21 2.70 3.06 -10.66
C LEU A 21 1.90 4.34 -10.33
N GLY A 22 0.58 4.24 -10.18
CA GLY A 22 -0.28 5.36 -9.76
C GLY A 22 -1.31 5.77 -10.81
N ASN A 23 -2.53 5.99 -10.35
CA ASN A 23 -3.72 6.15 -11.20
C ASN A 23 -4.78 7.10 -10.64
N SER A 24 -4.57 7.70 -9.47
CA SER A 24 -5.59 8.52 -8.80
C SER A 24 -5.29 10.01 -8.93
N PRO A 25 -6.27 10.84 -9.35
CA PRO A 25 -6.16 12.30 -9.26
C PRO A 25 -5.91 12.81 -7.84
N TYR A 26 -6.31 12.03 -6.82
CA TYR A 26 -5.99 12.35 -5.42
C TYR A 26 -4.50 12.21 -5.08
N ALA A 27 -3.68 11.66 -5.98
CA ALA A 27 -2.24 11.60 -5.81
C ALA A 27 -1.58 12.98 -5.86
N THR A 28 -2.27 14.03 -6.29
CA THR A 28 -1.73 15.40 -6.31
C THR A 28 -1.32 15.88 -4.91
N TYR A 29 -1.99 15.42 -3.85
CA TYR A 29 -1.71 15.86 -2.49
C TYR A 29 -0.61 15.04 -1.80
N GLY A 30 0.26 15.73 -1.07
CA GLY A 30 1.30 15.12 -0.24
C GLY A 30 2.23 14.18 -1.00
N ILE A 31 2.46 13.00 -0.42
CA ILE A 31 3.39 11.98 -0.93
C ILE A 31 2.80 11.10 -2.04
N GLY A 32 1.66 11.47 -2.61
CA GLY A 32 0.97 10.67 -3.63
C GLY A 32 -0.12 9.75 -3.10
N ASP A 33 -0.61 8.87 -3.98
CA ASP A 33 -1.61 7.86 -3.63
C ASP A 33 -0.94 6.74 -2.83
N VAL A 34 -1.24 6.67 -1.54
CA VAL A 34 -0.71 5.64 -0.64
C VAL A 34 -1.25 4.28 -1.05
N LYS A 35 -0.35 3.39 -1.43
CA LYS A 35 -0.62 1.98 -1.69
C LYS A 35 -0.76 1.32 -0.33
N TYR A 36 -1.91 0.73 -0.08
CA TYR A 36 -2.20 0.12 1.20
C TYR A 36 -1.20 -1.03 1.46
N ASP A 37 -0.41 -0.90 2.54
CA ASP A 37 0.72 -1.77 2.95
C ASP A 37 0.21 -3.10 3.51
N ASN A 38 -0.36 -3.94 2.64
CA ASN A 38 -0.88 -5.24 3.02
C ASN A 38 -0.52 -6.30 1.99
N THR A 39 -0.05 -7.43 2.51
CA THR A 39 0.11 -8.67 1.74
C THR A 39 -1.23 -9.13 1.16
N ILE A 40 -1.21 -10.01 0.16
CA ILE A 40 -2.45 -10.54 -0.44
C ILE A 40 -3.35 -11.17 0.62
N GLU A 41 -2.79 -11.89 1.60
CA GLU A 41 -3.55 -12.53 2.67
C GLU A 41 -4.33 -11.50 3.50
N THR A 42 -3.66 -10.45 3.96
CA THR A 42 -4.27 -9.40 4.79
C THR A 42 -5.25 -8.55 3.98
N ALA A 43 -4.89 -8.18 2.75
CA ALA A 43 -5.77 -7.45 1.83
C ALA A 43 -7.05 -8.24 1.51
N SER A 44 -6.96 -9.56 1.33
CA SER A 44 -8.12 -10.43 1.07
C SER A 44 -9.06 -10.56 2.26
N MET A 45 -8.61 -10.20 3.47
CA MET A 45 -9.40 -10.21 4.70
C MET A 45 -9.82 -8.80 5.14
N GLY A 46 -9.93 -7.85 4.21
CA GLY A 46 -10.35 -6.48 4.53
C GLY A 46 -9.26 -5.64 5.21
N GLY A 47 -8.03 -6.15 5.27
CA GLY A 47 -6.88 -5.47 5.86
C GLY A 47 -6.63 -5.79 7.33
N ILE A 48 -7.33 -6.79 7.90
CA ILE A 48 -7.02 -7.27 9.25
C ILE A 48 -5.60 -7.85 9.29
N SER A 49 -4.79 -7.34 10.20
CA SER A 49 -3.39 -7.73 10.34
C SER A 49 -2.93 -7.65 11.80
N THR A 50 -3.52 -6.78 12.63
CA THR A 50 -3.07 -6.52 14.00
C THR A 50 -3.24 -7.73 14.92
N ALA A 51 -4.32 -8.50 14.81
CA ALA A 51 -4.53 -9.73 15.61
C ALA A 51 -4.43 -11.01 14.77
N TYR A 52 -3.84 -10.93 13.57
CA TYR A 52 -3.73 -12.06 12.65
C TYR A 52 -2.37 -12.76 12.80
N VAL A 53 -2.41 -14.01 13.27
CA VAL A 53 -1.27 -14.93 13.31
C VAL A 53 -1.47 -16.01 12.26
N SER A 54 -0.49 -16.20 11.38
CA SER A 54 -0.53 -17.23 10.35
C SER A 54 -0.23 -18.61 10.95
N ASP A 55 -1.19 -19.54 10.88
CA ASP A 55 -1.04 -20.87 11.46
C ASP A 55 -0.59 -21.96 10.46
N PHE A 56 -0.81 -21.79 9.15
CA PHE A 56 -0.56 -22.86 8.14
C PHE A 56 0.23 -22.42 6.90
N THR A 57 0.30 -21.12 6.59
CA THR A 57 1.02 -20.61 5.41
C THR A 57 2.48 -20.28 5.69
N SER A 58 2.89 -20.24 6.96
CA SER A 58 4.19 -19.68 7.39
C SER A 58 4.45 -18.34 6.70
N SER A 59 3.44 -17.45 6.74
CA SER A 59 3.55 -16.10 6.22
C SER A 59 3.95 -15.14 7.33
N PHE A 60 4.91 -14.27 7.04
CA PHE A 60 5.39 -13.29 8.01
C PHE A 60 4.54 -12.02 7.97
N ASN A 61 3.94 -11.66 9.09
CA ASN A 61 3.14 -10.47 9.27
C ASN A 61 4.04 -9.27 9.61
N PHE A 62 4.31 -8.42 8.61
CA PHE A 62 5.09 -7.20 8.82
C PHE A 62 4.29 -6.09 9.51
N ALA A 63 2.96 -6.05 9.33
CA ALA A 63 2.12 -5.02 9.91
C ALA A 63 2.08 -5.08 11.44
N ASN A 64 1.97 -6.29 12.02
CA ASN A 64 2.26 -6.52 13.43
C ASN A 64 3.41 -7.54 13.58
N PRO A 65 4.66 -7.09 13.81
CA PRO A 65 5.79 -8.00 13.94
C PRO A 65 5.63 -9.00 15.09
N ALA A 66 4.85 -8.71 16.13
CA ALA A 66 4.62 -9.63 17.25
C ALA A 66 3.83 -10.89 16.86
N ASN A 67 3.07 -10.84 15.76
CA ASN A 67 2.22 -11.96 15.31
C ASN A 67 2.99 -13.11 14.66
N ASN A 68 4.33 -13.04 14.64
CA ASN A 68 5.16 -14.04 14.01
C ASN A 68 5.70 -15.09 14.99
N ALA A 69 5.28 -15.10 16.25
CA ALA A 69 5.81 -16.04 17.25
C ALA A 69 5.69 -17.53 16.83
N ASN A 70 4.64 -17.88 16.09
CA ASN A 70 4.37 -19.24 15.59
C ASN A 70 5.01 -19.53 14.21
N PHE A 71 5.85 -18.63 13.69
CA PHE A 71 6.49 -18.77 12.39
C PHE A 71 7.63 -19.82 12.45
N GLU A 72 7.51 -20.93 11.72
CA GLU A 72 8.42 -22.08 11.84
C GLU A 72 9.29 -22.35 10.61
N LEU A 73 8.96 -21.79 9.45
CA LEU A 73 9.62 -22.10 8.18
C LEU A 73 10.20 -20.85 7.57
N THR A 74 11.35 -20.97 6.90
CA THR A 74 11.85 -19.87 6.08
C THR A 74 10.92 -19.66 4.89
N SER A 75 10.48 -18.43 4.65
CA SER A 75 9.52 -18.11 3.59
C SER A 75 10.03 -17.04 2.64
N ILE A 76 9.75 -17.22 1.35
CA ILE A 76 9.86 -16.19 0.32
C ILE A 76 8.46 -15.89 -0.21
N LYS A 77 8.09 -14.61 -0.25
CA LYS A 77 6.87 -14.16 -0.95
C LYS A 77 7.21 -13.16 -2.06
N LEU A 78 6.51 -13.32 -3.17
CA LEU A 78 6.52 -12.40 -4.31
C LEU A 78 5.08 -12.13 -4.69
N GLU A 79 4.68 -10.87 -4.69
CA GLU A 79 3.29 -10.45 -4.92
C GLU A 79 3.23 -9.33 -5.96
N ALA A 80 2.31 -9.43 -6.90
CA ALA A 80 1.99 -8.40 -7.87
C ALA A 80 0.53 -7.95 -7.70
N THR A 81 0.30 -6.65 -7.86
CA THR A 81 -1.03 -6.04 -7.80
C THR A 81 -1.35 -5.41 -9.15
N ASN A 82 -2.60 -5.59 -9.57
CA ASN A 82 -3.22 -4.97 -10.70
C ASN A 82 -4.37 -4.09 -10.22
N GLU A 83 -4.26 -2.77 -10.40
CA GLU A 83 -5.28 -1.80 -10.00
C GLU A 83 -6.05 -1.29 -11.21
N ASN A 84 -7.37 -1.42 -11.17
CA ASN A 84 -8.28 -0.89 -12.19
C ASN A 84 -9.17 0.16 -11.56
N ASN A 85 -9.02 1.41 -11.99
CA ASN A 85 -9.74 2.54 -11.42
C ASN A 85 -10.67 3.18 -12.45
N TYR A 86 -11.90 3.44 -12.04
CA TYR A 86 -12.99 4.02 -12.82
C TYR A 86 -13.44 5.31 -12.16
N PHE A 87 -13.04 6.44 -12.72
CA PHE A 87 -13.33 7.77 -12.22
C PHE A 87 -14.56 8.37 -12.88
N LYS A 88 -15.37 9.06 -12.06
CA LYS A 88 -16.52 9.86 -12.50
C LYS A 88 -16.55 11.17 -11.72
N THR A 89 -16.90 12.26 -12.39
CA THR A 89 -17.23 13.56 -11.79
C THR A 89 -18.44 14.15 -12.49
N ASP A 90 -19.25 14.91 -11.75
CA ASP A 90 -20.38 15.65 -12.30
C ASP A 90 -19.91 16.91 -13.08
N TYR A 91 -18.63 17.31 -12.91
CA TYR A 91 -18.01 18.33 -13.75
C TYR A 91 -17.90 17.87 -15.20
N ASN A 92 -18.71 18.49 -16.07
CA ASN A 92 -18.84 18.13 -17.49
C ASN A 92 -19.18 16.64 -17.73
N ASN A 93 -19.72 15.93 -16.74
CA ASN A 93 -20.03 14.49 -16.78
C ASN A 93 -18.83 13.62 -17.22
N THR A 94 -17.63 14.00 -16.80
CA THR A 94 -16.37 13.40 -17.25
C THR A 94 -16.17 12.00 -16.66
N LYS A 95 -15.72 11.05 -17.49
CA LYS A 95 -15.35 9.68 -17.09
C LYS A 95 -13.93 9.38 -17.52
N SER A 96 -13.17 8.67 -16.67
CA SER A 96 -11.81 8.25 -17.00
C SER A 96 -11.51 6.89 -16.40
N ASN A 97 -10.79 6.06 -17.15
CA ASN A 97 -10.35 4.74 -16.69
C ASN A 97 -8.82 4.73 -16.64
N LYS A 98 -8.25 4.18 -15.58
CA LYS A 98 -6.80 4.06 -15.41
C LYS A 98 -6.44 2.68 -14.89
N HIS A 99 -5.32 2.16 -15.36
CA HIS A 99 -4.84 0.81 -15.09
C HIS A 99 -3.37 0.82 -14.68
N SER A 100 -3.01 0.08 -13.64
CA SER A 100 -1.64 -0.02 -13.13
C SER A 100 -1.34 -1.46 -12.75
N THR A 101 -0.19 -1.96 -13.18
CA THR A 101 0.33 -3.25 -12.73
C THR A 101 1.71 -3.05 -12.16
N TYR A 102 1.97 -3.61 -10.98
CA TYR A 102 3.25 -3.48 -10.33
C TYR A 102 3.53 -4.62 -9.36
N LEU A 103 4.82 -4.82 -9.08
CA LEU A 103 5.25 -5.71 -8.01
C LEU A 103 4.98 -5.04 -6.66
N SER A 104 4.03 -5.58 -5.90
CA SER A 104 3.53 -4.94 -4.68
C SER A 104 4.28 -5.35 -3.42
N ASN A 105 4.90 -6.52 -3.39
CA ASN A 105 5.68 -6.97 -2.24
C ASN A 105 6.71 -8.04 -2.63
N ILE A 106 7.92 -7.91 -2.08
CA ILE A 106 8.92 -8.97 -1.99
C ILE A 106 9.25 -9.12 -0.52
N SER A 107 9.15 -10.34 0.03
CA SER A 107 9.54 -10.56 1.42
C SER A 107 10.26 -11.87 1.65
N LEU A 108 11.23 -11.85 2.57
CA LEU A 108 12.02 -12.96 3.04
C LEU A 108 11.90 -13.03 4.56
N ALA A 109 11.61 -14.20 5.13
CA ALA A 109 11.52 -14.33 6.57
C ALA A 109 12.14 -15.62 7.08
N PHE A 110 12.74 -15.55 8.27
CA PHE A 110 13.60 -16.58 8.85
C PHE A 110 13.22 -16.85 10.32
N PRO A 111 12.99 -18.12 10.69
CA PRO A 111 12.81 -18.51 12.08
C PRO A 111 14.17 -18.72 12.76
N LEU A 112 14.85 -17.63 13.14
CA LEU A 112 16.22 -17.69 13.69
C LEU A 112 16.34 -18.61 14.92
N SER A 113 15.31 -18.67 15.77
CA SER A 113 15.18 -19.65 16.85
C SER A 113 13.72 -19.98 17.14
N SER A 114 13.46 -20.78 18.19
CA SER A 114 12.09 -21.02 18.67
C SER A 114 11.42 -19.75 19.21
N LYS A 115 12.20 -18.77 19.68
CA LYS A 115 11.68 -17.51 20.27
C LYS A 115 11.85 -16.28 19.38
N VAL A 116 12.87 -16.26 18.52
CA VAL A 116 13.23 -15.09 17.70
C VAL A 116 12.95 -15.37 16.24
N LYS A 117 12.21 -14.48 15.58
CA LYS A 117 11.91 -14.53 14.15
C LYS A 117 12.30 -13.21 13.50
N MET A 118 12.69 -13.27 12.24
CA MET A 118 13.13 -12.10 11.48
C MET A 118 12.48 -12.07 10.11
N GLY A 119 12.13 -10.87 9.64
CA GLY A 119 11.60 -10.63 8.30
C GLY A 119 12.30 -9.45 7.64
N LEU A 120 12.45 -9.52 6.31
CA LEU A 120 12.87 -8.45 5.42
C LEU A 120 11.78 -8.27 4.36
N SER A 121 11.35 -7.05 4.08
CA SER A 121 10.44 -6.78 2.97
C SER A 121 10.85 -5.56 2.15
N TYR A 122 10.41 -5.55 0.90
CA TYR A 122 10.44 -4.42 0.01
C TYR A 122 9.07 -4.26 -0.65
N GLN A 123 8.59 -3.02 -0.71
CA GLN A 123 7.32 -2.70 -1.34
C GLN A 123 7.25 -1.23 -1.77
N PRO A 124 6.52 -0.92 -2.85
CA PRO A 124 6.10 0.45 -3.13
C PRO A 124 5.08 0.92 -2.08
N TYR A 125 5.28 2.11 -1.52
CA TYR A 125 4.42 2.68 -0.49
C TYR A 125 3.45 3.72 -1.02
N SER A 126 3.91 4.61 -1.89
CA SER A 126 3.03 5.58 -2.56
C SER A 126 3.57 5.92 -3.93
N SER A 127 2.70 6.46 -4.77
CA SER A 127 3.11 6.92 -6.08
C SER A 127 2.36 8.16 -6.55
N LYS A 128 3.06 8.98 -7.32
CA LYS A 128 2.52 10.10 -8.07
C LYS A 128 2.61 9.78 -9.55
N ASN A 129 1.46 9.79 -10.21
CA ASN A 129 1.39 9.68 -11.66
C ASN A 129 0.07 10.31 -12.12
N TYR A 130 0.14 11.58 -12.48
CA TYR A 130 -1.00 12.33 -13.04
C TYR A 130 -0.51 13.34 -14.07
N ASP A 131 -1.37 13.63 -15.03
CA ASP A 131 -1.17 14.66 -16.05
C ASP A 131 -2.56 15.24 -16.35
N ILE A 132 -2.80 16.47 -15.90
CA ILE A 132 -4.09 17.14 -15.96
C ILE A 132 -3.89 18.46 -16.68
N LEU A 133 -4.56 18.63 -17.82
CA LEU A 133 -4.60 19.89 -18.55
C LEU A 133 -5.92 20.60 -18.26
N TYR A 134 -5.83 21.75 -17.59
CA TYR A 134 -6.94 22.67 -17.39
C TYR A 134 -6.87 23.78 -18.43
N THR A 135 -7.94 23.93 -19.22
CA THR A 135 -8.07 24.97 -20.24
C THR A 135 -9.12 25.96 -19.78
N LYS A 136 -8.76 27.24 -19.69
CA LYS A 136 -9.70 28.32 -19.41
C LYS A 136 -10.13 28.96 -20.71
N THR A 137 -11.43 28.96 -20.98
CA THR A 137 -12.05 29.62 -22.13
C THR A 137 -12.85 30.83 -21.68
N LEU A 138 -12.85 31.87 -22.51
CA LEU A 138 -13.74 33.02 -22.42
C LEU A 138 -15.17 32.61 -22.83
N GLU A 139 -16.16 33.47 -22.57
CA GLU A 139 -17.58 33.21 -22.87
C GLU A 139 -17.85 32.99 -24.37
N ASP A 140 -17.00 33.52 -25.24
CA ASP A 140 -17.05 33.36 -26.70
C ASP A 140 -16.40 32.05 -27.20
N GLY A 141 -15.85 31.24 -26.29
CA GLY A 141 -15.15 29.99 -26.61
C GLY A 141 -13.65 30.18 -26.92
N THR A 142 -13.13 31.40 -26.91
CA THR A 142 -11.70 31.68 -27.11
C THR A 142 -10.91 31.14 -25.91
N ILE A 143 -9.89 30.32 -26.16
CA ILE A 143 -9.00 29.84 -25.10
C ILE A 143 -8.17 31.03 -24.59
N TYR A 144 -8.13 31.20 -23.27
CA TYR A 144 -7.39 32.26 -22.60
C TYR A 144 -6.06 31.74 -22.04
N SER A 145 -6.05 30.53 -21.47
CA SER A 145 -4.85 29.96 -20.85
C SER A 145 -4.89 28.44 -20.77
N TYR A 146 -3.71 27.84 -20.81
CA TYR A 146 -3.45 26.45 -20.48
C TYR A 146 -2.72 26.38 -19.14
N ASN A 147 -3.25 25.58 -18.22
CA ASN A 147 -2.52 25.18 -17.03
C ASN A 147 -2.40 23.65 -17.02
N ARG A 148 -1.17 23.13 -17.04
CA ARG A 148 -0.87 21.70 -17.00
C ARG A 148 -0.24 21.33 -15.66
N PHE A 149 -0.91 20.44 -14.94
CA PHE A 149 -0.39 19.85 -13.71
C PHE A 149 0.10 18.43 -14.00
N LYS A 150 1.40 18.20 -13.84
CA LYS A 150 2.04 16.89 -14.00
C LYS A 150 2.71 16.49 -12.70
N GLY A 151 2.46 15.26 -12.24
CA GLY A 151 3.13 14.70 -11.07
C GLY A 151 3.69 13.32 -11.38
N SER A 152 4.94 13.08 -11.02
CA SER A 152 5.62 11.81 -11.25
C SER A 152 6.49 11.39 -10.07
N GLY A 153 6.69 10.09 -9.91
CA GLY A 153 7.60 9.52 -8.92
C GLY A 153 6.96 8.46 -8.04
N SER A 154 7.81 7.81 -7.24
CA SER A 154 7.39 6.76 -6.31
C SER A 154 8.18 6.84 -5.02
N LEU A 155 7.50 6.47 -3.93
CA LEU A 155 8.08 6.27 -2.63
C LEU A 155 8.04 4.78 -2.33
N ASN A 156 9.19 4.20 -2.03
CA ASN A 156 9.33 2.79 -1.72
C ASN A 156 9.71 2.62 -0.24
N THR A 157 9.45 1.44 0.29
CA THR A 157 9.81 1.07 1.66
C THR A 157 10.60 -0.23 1.66
N ALA A 158 11.73 -0.21 2.34
CA ALA A 158 12.44 -1.41 2.78
C ALA A 158 12.21 -1.59 4.29
N GLN A 159 11.87 -2.80 4.71
CA GLN A 159 11.50 -3.09 6.10
C GLN A 159 12.37 -4.21 6.66
N ILE A 160 12.73 -4.08 7.93
CA ILE A 160 13.27 -5.18 8.74
C ILE A 160 12.40 -5.33 9.98
N ALA A 161 11.98 -6.55 10.26
CA ALA A 161 11.11 -6.87 11.39
C ALA A 161 11.71 -7.99 12.23
N LEU A 162 11.58 -7.85 13.55
CA LEU A 162 11.99 -8.82 14.55
C LEU A 162 10.80 -9.12 15.46
N ALA A 163 10.60 -10.40 15.73
CA ALA A 163 9.58 -10.89 16.65
C ALA A 163 10.24 -11.68 17.77
N TYR A 164 9.78 -11.47 19.01
CA TYR A 164 10.27 -12.17 20.18
C TYR A 164 9.12 -12.75 21.01
N LYS A 165 9.17 -14.06 21.24
CA LYS A 165 8.24 -14.78 22.13
C LYS A 165 8.71 -14.65 23.57
N VAL A 166 8.07 -13.75 24.32
CA VAL A 166 8.38 -13.46 25.74
C VAL A 166 7.85 -14.56 26.63
N ALA A 167 6.58 -14.95 26.43
CA ALA A 167 5.90 -16.02 27.15
C ALA A 167 5.18 -16.93 26.15
N GLN A 168 4.58 -18.02 26.64
CA GLN A 168 3.86 -18.96 25.77
C GLN A 168 2.73 -18.29 24.98
N GLU A 169 2.03 -17.35 25.62
CA GLU A 169 0.88 -16.63 25.08
C GLU A 169 1.19 -15.18 24.67
N PHE A 170 2.36 -14.64 25.04
CA PHE A 170 2.70 -13.24 24.82
C PHE A 170 3.95 -13.07 23.97
N SER A 171 3.82 -12.25 22.92
CA SER A 171 4.90 -11.88 22.02
C SER A 171 4.95 -10.39 21.78
N VAL A 172 6.17 -9.90 21.50
CA VAL A 172 6.44 -8.52 21.14
C VAL A 172 7.20 -8.50 19.82
N GLY A 173 7.16 -7.38 19.13
CA GLY A 173 7.90 -7.21 17.90
C GLY A 173 8.30 -5.77 17.65
N LEU A 174 9.34 -5.61 16.85
CA LEU A 174 9.85 -4.32 16.39
C LEU A 174 10.05 -4.42 14.88
N ARG A 175 9.58 -3.41 14.15
CA ARG A 175 9.86 -3.24 12.73
C ARG A 175 10.47 -1.86 12.50
N ALA A 176 11.59 -1.80 11.79
CA ALA A 176 12.15 -0.56 11.29
C ALA A 176 11.85 -0.47 9.79
N ASN A 177 11.34 0.69 9.36
CA ASN A 177 11.00 0.94 7.96
C ASN A 177 11.88 2.08 7.45
N TYR A 178 12.46 1.89 6.26
CA TYR A 178 13.22 2.89 5.53
C TYR A 178 12.44 3.29 4.28
N TYR A 179 11.98 4.53 4.23
CA TYR A 179 11.30 5.13 3.10
C TYR A 179 12.29 5.86 2.23
N PHE A 180 12.27 5.58 0.94
CA PHE A 180 13.15 6.23 -0.02
C PHE A 180 12.47 6.42 -1.38
N GLY A 181 12.67 7.59 -1.97
CA GLY A 181 12.06 7.91 -3.25
C GLY A 181 12.19 9.39 -3.60
N ASN A 182 11.79 9.70 -4.83
CA ASN A 182 11.69 11.06 -5.33
C ASN A 182 10.28 11.28 -5.84
N LEU A 183 9.71 12.43 -5.49
CA LEU A 183 8.44 12.91 -6.01
C LEU A 183 8.68 14.24 -6.70
N SER A 184 8.08 14.43 -7.86
CA SER A 184 8.16 15.66 -8.63
C SER A 184 6.76 16.11 -9.01
N ASP A 185 6.48 17.38 -8.77
CA ASP A 185 5.29 18.09 -9.19
C ASP A 185 5.70 19.24 -10.11
N LEU A 186 5.00 19.38 -11.20
CA LEU A 186 5.18 20.44 -12.18
C LEU A 186 3.81 21.06 -12.48
N ASP A 187 3.70 22.36 -12.24
CA ASP A 187 2.57 23.19 -12.66
C ASP A 187 3.10 24.12 -13.76
N GLU A 188 2.57 23.98 -14.98
CA GLU A 188 2.98 24.76 -16.14
C GLU A 188 1.84 25.65 -16.61
N PHE A 189 2.12 26.94 -16.67
CA PHE A 189 1.21 27.92 -17.23
C PHE A 189 1.70 28.39 -18.61
N SER A 190 0.77 28.46 -19.56
CA SER A 190 1.00 29.04 -20.88
C SER A 190 -0.28 29.70 -21.42
N THR A 191 -0.11 30.61 -22.38
CA THR A 191 -1.20 31.28 -23.10
C THR A 191 -1.17 30.87 -24.57
N PRO A 192 -2.31 30.87 -25.28
CA PRO A 192 -2.32 30.57 -26.71
C PRO A 192 -1.37 31.48 -27.48
N ASN A 193 -0.61 30.89 -28.42
CA ASN A 193 0.42 31.56 -29.21
C ASN A 193 1.66 32.05 -28.44
N SER A 194 1.80 31.69 -27.16
CA SER A 194 3.07 31.87 -26.43
C SER A 194 4.01 30.71 -26.69
N GLU A 195 5.23 31.00 -27.12
CA GLU A 195 6.31 30.00 -27.21
C GLU A 195 6.88 29.64 -25.84
N LEU A 196 6.74 30.55 -24.87
CA LEU A 196 7.27 30.41 -23.52
C LEU A 196 6.22 29.82 -22.56
N TYR A 197 6.71 28.97 -21.67
CA TYR A 197 5.99 28.35 -20.57
C TYR A 197 6.58 28.86 -19.26
N ASN A 198 5.74 29.13 -18.27
CA ASN A 198 6.16 29.38 -16.91
C ASN A 198 5.89 28.13 -16.07
N GLY A 199 6.94 27.55 -15.50
CA GLY A 199 6.90 26.28 -14.78
C GLY A 199 7.26 26.43 -13.31
N TYR A 200 6.40 25.89 -12.45
CA TYR A 200 6.61 25.74 -11.02
C TYR A 200 6.91 24.28 -10.72
N GLU A 201 8.18 23.98 -10.46
CA GLU A 201 8.66 22.63 -10.20
C GLU A 201 8.95 22.45 -8.71
N THR A 202 8.32 21.45 -8.10
CA THR A 202 8.60 21.02 -6.73
C THR A 202 9.11 19.59 -6.74
N THR A 203 10.39 19.40 -6.40
CA THR A 203 11.00 18.08 -6.27
C THR A 203 11.29 17.78 -4.81
N THR A 204 10.74 16.67 -4.32
CA THR A 204 10.88 16.22 -2.95
C THR A 204 11.66 14.91 -2.91
N ASN A 205 12.87 14.96 -2.34
CA ASN A 205 13.68 13.78 -2.03
C ASN A 205 13.34 13.30 -0.62
N ILE A 206 12.90 12.05 -0.53
CA ILE A 206 12.49 11.44 0.72
C ILE A 206 13.51 10.38 1.10
N LYS A 207 14.06 10.53 2.29
CA LYS A 207 14.79 9.48 3.02
C LYS A 207 14.31 9.56 4.46
N ASN A 208 13.57 8.58 4.93
CA ASN A 208 12.99 8.61 6.28
C ASN A 208 13.02 7.25 6.95
N PHE A 209 13.26 7.22 8.26
CA PHE A 209 13.04 6.03 9.06
C PHE A 209 11.89 6.23 10.02
N ASN A 210 11.07 5.19 10.15
CA ASN A 210 10.12 5.04 11.24
C ASN A 210 10.24 3.66 11.88
N PHE A 211 9.62 3.52 13.04
CA PHE A 211 9.62 2.29 13.83
C PHE A 211 8.19 1.91 14.17
N THR A 212 7.89 0.62 14.11
CA THR A 212 6.62 0.03 14.54
C THR A 212 6.89 -0.92 15.69
N LEU A 213 6.27 -0.67 16.84
CA LEU A 213 6.18 -1.64 17.92
C LEU A 213 4.90 -2.45 17.77
N GLY A 214 5.01 -3.75 18.05
CA GLY A 214 3.88 -4.68 18.05
C GLY A 214 3.84 -5.46 19.35
N ALA A 215 2.63 -5.74 19.81
CA ALA A 215 2.35 -6.67 20.89
C ALA A 215 1.22 -7.61 20.48
N ASN A 216 1.28 -8.83 20.98
CA ASN A 216 0.28 -9.86 20.72
C ASN A 216 0.12 -10.77 21.93
N TYR A 217 -1.15 -11.00 22.30
CA TYR A 217 -1.58 -11.99 23.27
C TYR A 217 -2.44 -13.04 22.57
N GLN A 218 -2.05 -14.30 22.66
CA GLN A 218 -2.73 -15.41 22.03
C GLN A 218 -2.93 -16.55 23.03
N HIS A 219 -4.20 -16.84 23.33
CA HIS A 219 -4.58 -17.95 24.18
C HIS A 219 -5.22 -19.05 23.34
N LEU A 220 -4.69 -20.27 23.46
CA LEU A 220 -5.21 -21.47 22.81
C LEU A 220 -5.78 -22.41 23.88
N ASN A 221 -7.08 -22.66 23.81
CA ASN A 221 -7.72 -23.67 24.63
C ASN A 221 -7.58 -25.04 23.95
N THR A 222 -6.67 -25.87 24.46
CA THR A 222 -6.35 -27.19 23.91
C THR A 222 -7.46 -28.23 24.02
N SER A 223 -8.50 -28.00 24.83
CA SER A 223 -9.65 -28.91 24.92
C SER A 223 -10.72 -28.65 23.85
N THR A 224 -10.74 -27.44 23.28
CA THR A 224 -11.79 -27.02 22.33
C THR A 224 -11.22 -26.56 20.98
N ASP A 225 -9.88 -26.57 20.85
CA ASP A 225 -9.10 -26.02 19.74
C ASP A 225 -9.47 -24.57 19.41
N LYS A 226 -9.98 -23.82 20.39
CA LYS A 226 -10.38 -22.42 20.25
C LYS A 226 -9.25 -21.49 20.60
N LYS A 227 -9.09 -20.47 19.77
CA LYS A 227 -7.98 -19.52 19.84
C LYS A 227 -8.52 -18.11 19.92
N LEU A 228 -8.15 -17.39 20.97
CA LEU A 228 -8.37 -15.96 21.11
C LEU A 228 -7.04 -15.23 20.88
N THR A 229 -7.05 -14.20 20.05
CA THR A 229 -5.86 -13.38 19.74
C THR A 229 -6.20 -11.91 19.90
N ILE A 230 -5.37 -11.17 20.61
CA ILE A 230 -5.48 -9.72 20.80
C ILE A 230 -4.14 -9.13 20.38
N GLY A 231 -4.19 -8.15 19.50
CA GLY A 231 -2.99 -7.48 19.01
C GLY A 231 -3.08 -5.97 19.11
N ALA A 232 -1.94 -5.34 19.26
CA ALA A 232 -1.80 -3.89 19.19
C ALA A 232 -0.50 -3.51 18.49
N THR A 233 -0.53 -2.40 17.74
CA THR A 233 0.65 -1.82 17.10
C THR A 233 0.69 -0.30 17.27
N ALA A 234 1.90 0.24 17.30
CA ALA A 234 2.12 1.68 17.28
C ALA A 234 3.34 1.99 16.40
N THR A 235 3.13 2.80 15.36
CA THR A 235 4.17 3.28 14.46
C THR A 235 4.47 4.74 14.74
N PHE A 236 5.74 5.04 14.98
CA PHE A 236 6.23 6.37 15.32
C PHE A 236 7.63 6.60 14.76
N GLY A 237 8.09 7.85 14.88
CA GLY A 237 9.43 8.26 14.48
C GLY A 237 9.48 8.78 13.05
N ASN A 238 10.07 9.96 12.91
CA ASN A 238 10.59 10.48 11.66
C ASN A 238 11.99 11.01 11.98
N THR A 239 13.02 10.22 11.67
CA THR A 239 14.38 10.54 12.10
C THR A 239 15.20 11.31 11.06
N SER A 240 14.66 11.54 9.85
CA SER A 240 15.43 12.11 8.74
C SER A 240 14.72 13.25 8.01
N ASN A 241 15.52 14.01 7.26
CA ASN A 241 15.17 15.24 6.60
C ASN A 241 14.59 14.96 5.20
N MET A 242 13.31 15.26 5.00
CA MET A 242 12.72 15.41 3.67
C MET A 242 13.22 16.72 3.07
N THR A 243 13.88 16.64 1.92
CA THR A 243 14.40 17.84 1.25
C THR A 243 13.50 18.16 0.06
N THR A 244 12.84 19.31 0.13
CA THR A 244 11.98 19.82 -0.94
C THR A 244 12.70 20.99 -1.62
N SER A 245 12.94 20.85 -2.92
CA SER A 245 13.46 21.91 -3.78
C SER A 245 12.31 22.46 -4.61
N TYR A 246 12.12 23.76 -4.54
CA TYR A 246 11.19 24.52 -5.36
C TYR A 246 11.98 25.34 -6.38
N LYS A 247 11.54 25.31 -7.64
CA LYS A 247 12.12 26.06 -8.74
C LYS A 247 11.00 26.67 -9.57
N ASN A 248 11.03 27.99 -9.73
CA ASN A 248 10.20 28.73 -10.68
C ASN A 248 11.10 29.11 -11.86
N SER A 249 10.72 28.70 -13.07
CA SER A 249 11.47 29.00 -14.27
C SER A 249 10.58 29.28 -15.47
N THR A 250 11.12 30.00 -16.45
CA THR A 250 10.50 30.21 -17.76
C THR A 250 11.36 29.55 -18.82
N TYR A 251 10.75 28.77 -19.72
CA TYR A 251 11.44 28.01 -20.77
C TYR A 251 10.54 27.78 -21.97
N PHE A 252 11.09 27.25 -23.06
CA PHE A 252 10.30 26.66 -24.15
C PHE A 252 10.74 25.23 -24.43
N TYR A 253 9.87 24.47 -25.09
CA TYR A 253 10.15 23.10 -25.48
C TYR A 253 10.76 23.03 -26.88
N THR A 254 11.84 22.25 -27.02
CA THR A 254 12.51 22.06 -28.33
C THR A 254 11.94 20.88 -29.12
N ASP A 255 11.11 20.06 -28.49
CA ASP A 255 10.56 18.83 -29.03
C ASP A 255 9.04 18.81 -28.97
N ALA A 256 8.40 18.18 -29.96
CA ALA A 256 6.95 18.02 -29.99
C ALA A 256 6.41 17.12 -28.86
N SER A 257 7.27 16.28 -28.26
CA SER A 257 6.97 15.48 -27.07
C SER A 257 6.94 16.29 -25.77
N MET A 258 7.39 17.55 -25.78
CA MET A 258 7.45 18.45 -24.62
C MET A 258 8.21 17.82 -23.44
N GLU A 259 9.35 17.18 -23.72
CA GLU A 259 10.20 16.55 -22.69
C GLU A 259 11.48 17.33 -22.45
N THR A 260 11.97 18.07 -23.45
CA THR A 260 13.24 18.79 -23.37
C THR A 260 13.03 20.29 -23.26
N LYS A 261 13.36 20.85 -22.09
CA LYS A 261 13.34 22.30 -21.84
C LYS A 261 14.61 22.94 -22.42
N SER A 262 14.46 24.08 -23.07
CA SER A 262 15.57 24.89 -23.55
C SER A 262 15.44 26.36 -23.12
N TYR A 263 16.57 27.04 -23.04
CA TYR A 263 16.69 28.44 -22.57
C TYR A 263 15.98 28.70 -21.24
N GLU A 264 16.13 27.77 -20.28
CA GLU A 264 15.51 27.87 -18.96
C GLU A 264 16.10 29.04 -18.16
N SER A 265 15.28 30.06 -17.91
CA SER A 265 15.60 31.18 -17.02
C SER A 265 15.00 30.91 -15.65
N ILE A 266 15.84 30.80 -14.62
CA ILE A 266 15.42 30.54 -13.24
C ILE A 266 15.05 31.89 -12.60
N ILE A 267 13.78 32.05 -12.23
CA ILE A 267 13.24 33.24 -11.58
C ILE A 267 13.45 33.14 -10.08
N GLU A 268 13.20 31.96 -9.51
CA GLU A 268 13.30 31.72 -8.07
C GLU A 268 13.66 30.26 -7.80
N GLN A 269 14.52 30.05 -6.82
CA GLN A 269 14.84 28.72 -6.31
C GLN A 269 14.87 28.75 -4.79
N LYS A 270 14.15 27.83 -4.16
CA LYS A 270 14.09 27.67 -2.71
C LYS A 270 14.32 26.22 -2.34
N GLN A 271 14.94 26.00 -1.19
CA GLN A 271 15.09 24.67 -0.61
C GLN A 271 14.58 24.69 0.82
N ALA A 272 13.75 23.73 1.15
CA ALA A 272 13.22 23.53 2.49
C ALA A 272 13.51 22.10 2.96
N SER A 273 13.77 21.95 4.25
CA SER A 273 13.92 20.67 4.91
C SER A 273 12.81 20.50 5.93
N SER A 274 12.09 19.38 5.88
CA SER A 274 11.03 19.04 6.84
C SER A 274 11.28 17.67 7.46
N LYS A 275 10.85 17.49 8.71
CA LYS A 275 11.01 16.24 9.48
C LYS A 275 9.68 15.48 9.67
N ASN A 276 8.57 15.95 9.11
CA ASN A 276 7.25 15.38 9.35
C ASN A 276 6.71 14.74 8.08
N LEU A 277 7.09 13.49 7.83
CA LEU A 277 6.62 12.73 6.65
C LEU A 277 5.47 11.77 6.99
N LEU A 278 5.54 11.13 8.16
CA LEU A 278 4.59 10.09 8.55
C LEU A 278 4.11 10.27 9.98
N PRO A 279 2.79 10.35 10.19
CA PRO A 279 2.23 10.60 11.51
C PRO A 279 2.27 9.34 12.35
N LEU A 280 2.04 9.53 13.64
CA LEU A 280 1.69 8.46 14.56
C LEU A 280 0.54 7.63 13.98
N GLN A 281 0.74 6.32 13.91
CA GLN A 281 -0.29 5.34 13.57
C GLN A 281 -0.42 4.35 14.71
N ALA A 282 -1.64 3.97 15.05
CA ALA A 282 -1.90 2.97 16.07
C ALA A 282 -3.05 2.06 15.61
N SER A 283 -2.92 0.77 15.90
CA SER A 283 -3.96 -0.20 15.56
C SER A 283 -4.21 -1.14 16.73
N VAL A 284 -5.47 -1.52 16.92
CA VAL A 284 -5.89 -2.54 17.87
C VAL A 284 -6.80 -3.52 17.16
N GLY A 285 -6.61 -4.81 17.43
CA GLY A 285 -7.44 -5.86 16.85
C GLY A 285 -7.72 -6.98 17.82
N VAL A 286 -8.84 -7.65 17.58
CA VAL A 286 -9.23 -8.90 18.25
C VAL A 286 -9.58 -9.93 17.21
N GLY A 287 -9.17 -11.17 17.45
CA GLY A 287 -9.42 -12.31 16.58
C GLY A 287 -9.85 -13.52 17.40
N TYR A 288 -10.79 -14.28 16.86
CA TYR A 288 -11.26 -15.52 17.44
C TYR A 288 -11.41 -16.57 16.34
N GLY A 289 -11.04 -17.80 16.65
CA GLY A 289 -11.05 -18.86 15.65
C GLY A 289 -10.88 -20.24 16.26
N SER A 290 -10.86 -21.21 15.36
CA SER A 290 -10.52 -22.59 15.65
C SER A 290 -9.26 -22.96 14.87
N GLU A 291 -8.33 -23.65 15.54
CA GLU A 291 -7.08 -24.05 14.93
C GLU A 291 -7.33 -24.84 13.62
N ASN A 292 -6.70 -24.41 12.53
CA ASN A 292 -6.79 -25.04 11.20
C ASN A 292 -8.20 -25.20 10.58
N GLN A 293 -9.21 -24.46 11.04
CA GLN A 293 -10.56 -24.52 10.46
C GLN A 293 -11.10 -23.15 10.07
N TRP A 294 -11.10 -22.19 10.98
CA TRP A 294 -11.64 -20.86 10.69
C TRP A 294 -11.09 -19.80 11.64
N PHE A 295 -11.14 -18.56 11.20
CA PHE A 295 -10.75 -17.41 12.00
C PHE A 295 -11.55 -16.20 11.56
N ALA A 296 -11.96 -15.38 12.51
CA ALA A 296 -12.58 -14.09 12.28
C ALA A 296 -11.88 -13.05 13.15
N SER A 297 -11.76 -11.82 12.64
CA SER A 297 -11.15 -10.72 13.38
C SER A 297 -11.76 -9.39 12.99
N ALA A 298 -11.75 -8.48 13.96
CA ALA A 298 -12.06 -7.08 13.80
C ALA A 298 -10.86 -6.22 14.23
N GLN A 299 -10.67 -5.11 13.54
CA GLN A 299 -9.55 -4.21 13.74
C GLN A 299 -9.99 -2.76 13.58
N VAL A 300 -9.39 -1.89 14.39
CA VAL A 300 -9.49 -0.44 14.25
C VAL A 300 -8.09 0.13 14.10
N ASP A 301 -7.91 0.95 13.07
CA ASP A 301 -6.69 1.71 12.81
C ASP A 301 -6.96 3.20 13.00
N TYR A 302 -6.03 3.86 13.64
CA TYR A 302 -5.99 5.31 13.81
C TYR A 302 -4.70 5.85 13.20
N LYS A 303 -4.83 6.89 12.39
CA LYS A 303 -3.71 7.64 11.83
C LYS A 303 -3.93 9.11 12.09
N LYS A 304 -2.99 9.73 12.81
CA LYS A 304 -3.04 11.17 13.07
C LYS A 304 -2.88 11.95 11.76
N GLY A 305 -3.56 13.08 11.62
CA GLY A 305 -3.37 14.03 10.54
C GLY A 305 -1.99 14.70 10.60
N GLU A 306 -1.49 15.18 9.46
CA GLU A 306 -0.25 15.96 9.37
C GLU A 306 -0.45 17.26 8.63
N ASP A 307 0.35 18.25 9.00
CA ASP A 307 0.49 19.49 8.25
C ASP A 307 1.58 19.30 7.19
N ILE A 308 1.19 19.38 5.91
CA ILE A 308 2.14 19.32 4.80
C ILE A 308 2.22 20.67 4.09
N LEU A 309 3.36 20.96 3.48
CA LEU A 309 3.51 22.09 2.58
C LEU A 309 3.05 21.66 1.18
N TYR A 310 2.03 22.34 0.64
CA TYR A 310 1.57 22.17 -0.73
C TYR A 310 1.74 23.51 -1.47
N PHE A 311 2.62 23.53 -2.47
CA PHE A 311 3.03 24.76 -3.18
C PHE A 311 3.37 25.93 -2.24
N GLY A 312 4.11 25.66 -1.15
CA GLY A 312 4.55 26.67 -0.19
C GLY A 312 3.49 27.12 0.83
N GLN A 313 2.27 26.59 0.79
CA GLN A 313 1.23 26.84 1.78
C GLN A 313 1.05 25.64 2.73
N PRO A 314 1.01 25.85 4.06
CA PRO A 314 0.70 24.78 4.99
C PRO A 314 -0.76 24.35 4.83
N LYS A 315 -0.99 23.06 4.59
CA LYS A 315 -2.32 22.44 4.51
C LYS A 315 -2.43 21.34 5.56
N GLN A 316 -3.52 21.36 6.31
CA GLN A 316 -3.78 20.44 7.40
C GLN A 316 -4.58 19.24 6.92
N PHE A 317 -4.04 18.04 7.15
CA PHE A 317 -4.78 16.80 6.94
C PHE A 317 -5.54 16.43 8.21
N GLN A 318 -6.71 15.83 8.05
CA GLN A 318 -7.51 15.34 9.18
C GLN A 318 -7.02 13.98 9.66
N ASP A 319 -7.37 13.64 10.89
CA ASP A 319 -7.20 12.29 11.41
C ASP A 319 -8.03 11.28 10.60
N SER A 320 -7.44 10.12 10.36
CA SER A 320 -8.06 9.02 9.62
C SER A 320 -8.32 7.84 10.53
N TYR A 321 -9.49 7.24 10.34
CA TYR A 321 -9.95 6.07 11.08
C TYR A 321 -10.38 4.99 10.10
N ARG A 322 -9.91 3.77 10.32
CA ARG A 322 -10.32 2.61 9.55
C ARG A 322 -10.85 1.54 10.47
N VAL A 323 -11.99 0.97 10.09
CA VAL A 323 -12.56 -0.22 10.73
C VAL A 323 -12.59 -1.34 9.70
N SER A 324 -12.02 -2.48 10.07
CA SER A 324 -11.91 -3.65 9.20
C SER A 324 -12.45 -4.87 9.91
N VAL A 325 -13.18 -5.71 9.18
CA VAL A 325 -13.63 -7.02 9.63
C VAL A 325 -13.33 -8.05 8.56
N GLY A 326 -12.90 -9.23 8.97
CA GLY A 326 -12.59 -10.28 8.01
C GLY A 326 -12.17 -11.57 8.66
N GLY A 327 -11.78 -12.52 7.83
CA GLY A 327 -11.44 -13.85 8.30
C GLY A 327 -11.08 -14.82 7.19
N TRP A 328 -10.78 -16.05 7.60
CA TRP A 328 -10.50 -17.14 6.70
C TRP A 328 -11.22 -18.41 7.13
N TYR A 329 -11.48 -19.28 6.16
CA TYR A 329 -12.10 -20.59 6.33
C TYR A 329 -11.32 -21.63 5.54
N LEU A 330 -10.95 -22.72 6.22
CA LEU A 330 -10.26 -23.88 5.68
C LEU A 330 -11.14 -25.11 5.92
N PRO A 331 -11.86 -25.61 4.91
CA PRO A 331 -12.88 -26.63 5.10
C PRO A 331 -12.35 -27.93 5.70
N ASN A 332 -11.31 -28.49 5.09
CA ASN A 332 -10.65 -29.69 5.58
C ASN A 332 -9.26 -29.83 4.96
N TYR A 333 -8.23 -29.55 5.76
CA TYR A 333 -6.84 -29.64 5.36
C TYR A 333 -6.39 -31.07 5.02
N ASN A 334 -7.05 -32.11 5.56
CA ASN A 334 -6.65 -33.52 5.45
C ASN A 334 -7.39 -34.28 4.33
N ASN A 335 -8.25 -33.61 3.56
CA ASN A 335 -9.00 -34.26 2.49
C ASN A 335 -8.13 -34.37 1.21
N PHE A 336 -7.43 -35.50 1.05
CA PHE A 336 -6.62 -35.79 -0.13
C PHE A 336 -7.44 -36.05 -1.41
N ARG A 337 -8.73 -36.37 -1.29
CA ARG A 337 -9.61 -36.68 -2.43
C ARG A 337 -10.19 -35.43 -3.08
N ASN A 338 -10.43 -34.37 -2.31
CA ASN A 338 -10.98 -33.11 -2.82
C ASN A 338 -9.98 -31.96 -2.67
N TYR A 339 -9.50 -31.41 -3.80
CA TYR A 339 -8.59 -30.27 -3.79
C TYR A 339 -9.21 -29.02 -3.16
N PHE A 340 -10.49 -28.72 -3.46
CA PHE A 340 -11.17 -27.52 -2.96
C PHE A 340 -11.37 -27.52 -1.45
N SER A 341 -11.40 -28.69 -0.82
CA SER A 341 -11.45 -28.78 0.65
C SER A 341 -10.15 -28.30 1.33
N ARG A 342 -9.04 -28.28 0.59
CA ARG A 342 -7.72 -27.81 1.07
C ARG A 342 -7.44 -26.34 0.70
N VAL A 343 -8.35 -25.70 -0.03
CA VAL A 343 -8.25 -24.28 -0.37
C VAL A 343 -8.64 -23.45 0.85
N VAL A 344 -7.85 -22.42 1.13
CA VAL A 344 -8.16 -21.46 2.19
C VAL A 344 -8.91 -20.33 1.54
N TYR A 345 -10.13 -20.09 2.00
CA TYR A 345 -10.99 -19.01 1.54
C TYR A 345 -10.88 -17.83 2.50
N ARG A 346 -10.74 -16.63 1.97
CA ARG A 346 -10.59 -15.39 2.74
C ARG A 346 -11.66 -14.39 2.32
N TYR A 347 -12.19 -13.68 3.29
CA TYR A 347 -13.21 -12.66 3.08
C TYR A 347 -13.01 -11.50 4.04
N GLY A 348 -13.37 -10.29 3.62
CA GLY A 348 -13.39 -9.15 4.52
C GLY A 348 -14.07 -7.93 3.93
N ALA A 349 -14.27 -6.95 4.79
CA ALA A 349 -14.83 -5.65 4.45
C ALA A 349 -14.17 -4.58 5.33
N PHE A 350 -14.11 -3.36 4.82
CA PHE A 350 -13.58 -2.24 5.57
C PHE A 350 -14.26 -0.93 5.20
N TYR A 351 -14.22 -0.01 6.15
CA TYR A 351 -14.59 1.37 5.98
C TYR A 351 -13.48 2.25 6.54
N GLU A 352 -13.08 3.25 5.78
CA GLU A 352 -12.01 4.18 6.10
C GLU A 352 -12.51 5.61 5.90
N LYS A 353 -12.51 6.39 6.98
CA LYS A 353 -12.63 7.83 6.92
C LYS A 353 -11.25 8.37 6.55
N GLY A 354 -11.13 8.92 5.34
CA GLY A 354 -9.84 9.41 4.83
C GLY A 354 -9.37 10.67 5.55
N ASN A 355 -8.09 10.97 5.39
CA ASN A 355 -7.43 12.17 5.93
C ASN A 355 -7.61 13.43 5.06
N LEU A 356 -8.21 13.28 3.87
CA LEU A 356 -8.48 14.36 2.93
C LEU A 356 -9.92 14.85 3.11
N SER A 357 -10.09 16.15 3.31
CA SER A 357 -11.38 16.84 3.28
C SER A 357 -11.29 17.98 2.29
N ILE A 358 -12.18 17.99 1.28
CA ILE A 358 -12.05 18.85 0.10
C ILE A 358 -13.35 19.63 -0.13
N ASN A 359 -13.26 20.92 -0.39
CA ASN A 359 -14.41 21.75 -0.76
C ASN A 359 -14.83 21.55 -2.23
N GLY A 360 -15.89 22.24 -2.67
CA GLY A 360 -16.40 22.12 -4.05
C GLY A 360 -15.48 22.68 -5.14
N GLN A 361 -14.40 23.34 -4.75
CA GLN A 361 -13.40 23.93 -5.62
C GLN A 361 -12.13 23.07 -5.72
N GLY A 362 -12.09 21.90 -5.06
CA GLY A 362 -10.94 21.01 -5.09
C GLY A 362 -9.83 21.39 -4.11
N GLU A 363 -10.09 22.30 -3.17
CA GLU A 363 -9.12 22.70 -2.15
C GLU A 363 -9.34 21.95 -0.83
N LEU A 364 -8.25 21.70 -0.10
CA LEU A 364 -8.33 21.13 1.25
C LEU A 364 -9.06 22.11 2.19
N ASP A 365 -10.16 21.66 2.75
CA ASP A 365 -11.04 22.42 3.65
C ASP A 365 -11.50 21.51 4.81
N PRO A 366 -11.22 21.87 6.07
CA PRO A 366 -11.69 21.13 7.24
C PRO A 366 -13.21 20.93 7.29
N ASN A 367 -14.00 21.85 6.70
CA ASN A 367 -15.46 21.79 6.63
C ASN A 367 -15.96 21.23 5.28
N GLY A 368 -15.05 20.81 4.41
CA GLY A 368 -15.34 20.19 3.13
C GLY A 368 -15.92 18.77 3.25
N ASN A 369 -16.06 18.10 2.11
CA ASN A 369 -16.46 16.71 2.07
C ASN A 369 -15.25 15.80 2.31
N SER A 370 -15.30 14.97 3.35
CA SER A 370 -14.27 13.95 3.59
C SER A 370 -14.26 12.88 2.48
N ILE A 371 -13.07 12.53 2.00
CA ILE A 371 -12.86 11.49 1.00
C ILE A 371 -12.79 10.13 1.70
N ASN A 372 -13.96 9.53 1.89
CA ASN A 372 -14.07 8.21 2.52
C ASN A 372 -13.81 7.09 1.52
N LYS A 373 -13.39 5.94 2.03
CA LYS A 373 -13.17 4.71 1.27
C LYS A 373 -13.95 3.56 1.90
N PHE A 374 -14.60 2.77 1.07
CA PHE A 374 -15.28 1.54 1.47
C PHE A 374 -14.89 0.43 0.50
N GLY A 375 -14.69 -0.78 1.01
CA GLY A 375 -14.36 -1.91 0.17
C GLY A 375 -14.73 -3.24 0.78
N ILE A 376 -14.90 -4.22 -0.10
CA ILE A 376 -15.00 -5.64 0.21
C ILE A 376 -13.87 -6.37 -0.49
N SER A 377 -13.41 -7.45 0.13
CA SER A 377 -12.30 -8.25 -0.38
C SER A 377 -12.60 -9.73 -0.25
N ALA A 378 -12.07 -10.50 -1.19
CA ALA A 378 -12.07 -11.94 -1.12
C ALA A 378 -10.77 -12.48 -1.67
N GLY A 379 -10.38 -13.68 -1.25
CA GLY A 379 -9.19 -14.31 -1.78
C GLY A 379 -9.12 -15.80 -1.49
N VAL A 380 -8.20 -16.46 -2.16
CA VAL A 380 -7.94 -17.89 -2.00
C VAL A 380 -6.45 -18.17 -1.94
N LEU A 381 -6.06 -19.13 -1.12
CA LEU A 381 -4.77 -19.80 -1.22
C LEU A 381 -4.98 -21.16 -1.86
N LEU A 382 -4.34 -21.35 -3.01
CA LEU A 382 -4.30 -22.59 -3.75
C LEU A 382 -3.01 -23.34 -3.39
N PRO A 383 -3.06 -24.34 -2.49
CA PRO A 383 -1.85 -25.07 -2.09
C PRO A 383 -1.29 -25.87 -3.25
N PHE A 384 0.04 -25.92 -3.34
CA PHE A 384 0.72 -26.83 -4.27
C PHE A 384 0.61 -28.29 -3.81
N LYS A 385 0.58 -29.22 -4.78
CA LYS A 385 0.27 -30.66 -4.56
C LYS A 385 1.16 -31.37 -3.51
N ASN A 386 2.40 -30.89 -3.31
CA ASN A 386 3.37 -31.45 -2.37
C ASN A 386 3.49 -30.65 -1.06
N SER A 387 2.61 -29.69 -0.81
CA SER A 387 2.63 -28.91 0.43
C SER A 387 2.08 -29.75 1.58
N SER A 388 2.87 -29.92 2.64
CA SER A 388 2.43 -30.58 3.87
C SER A 388 1.40 -29.70 4.60
N ILE A 389 0.57 -30.31 5.44
CA ILE A 389 -0.54 -29.69 6.17
C ILE A 389 -0.10 -28.46 6.97
N THR A 390 1.11 -28.48 7.52
CA THR A 390 1.70 -27.37 8.30
C THR A 390 2.64 -26.47 7.50
N ARG A 391 2.72 -26.69 6.17
CA ARG A 391 3.72 -26.08 5.27
C ARG A 391 3.09 -25.72 3.93
N MET A 392 2.02 -24.92 3.96
CA MET A 392 1.29 -24.56 2.75
C MET A 392 2.04 -23.52 1.93
N SER A 393 2.90 -23.99 1.03
CA SER A 393 3.33 -23.21 -0.14
C SER A 393 2.22 -23.24 -1.19
N GLY A 394 1.98 -22.12 -1.86
CA GLY A 394 0.87 -22.02 -2.79
C GLY A 394 0.81 -20.72 -3.57
N LEU A 395 -0.19 -20.67 -4.45
CA LEU A 395 -0.59 -19.48 -5.19
C LEU A 395 -1.67 -18.75 -4.41
N GLU A 396 -1.43 -17.48 -4.11
CA GLU A 396 -2.38 -16.56 -3.49
C GLU A 396 -3.05 -15.73 -4.57
N LEU A 397 -4.37 -15.70 -4.54
CA LEU A 397 -5.20 -14.85 -5.39
C LEU A 397 -6.08 -14.00 -4.49
N GLY A 398 -6.16 -12.70 -4.78
CA GLY A 398 -7.02 -11.77 -4.06
C GLY A 398 -7.74 -10.83 -5.01
N VAL A 399 -8.95 -10.44 -4.63
CA VAL A 399 -9.72 -9.39 -5.29
C VAL A 399 -10.22 -8.41 -4.23
N GLU A 400 -10.08 -7.11 -4.52
CA GLU A 400 -10.62 -6.04 -3.70
C GLU A 400 -11.51 -5.16 -4.59
N LEU A 401 -12.74 -4.95 -4.16
CA LEU A 401 -13.74 -4.12 -4.84
C LEU A 401 -14.11 -2.99 -3.89
N GLY A 402 -14.12 -1.76 -4.39
CA GLY A 402 -14.49 -0.65 -3.52
C GLY A 402 -14.72 0.67 -4.22
N LYS A 403 -14.97 1.67 -3.38
CA LYS A 403 -15.28 3.04 -3.78
C LYS A 403 -14.54 4.00 -2.85
N ARG A 404 -14.00 5.07 -3.43
CA ARG A 404 -13.33 6.17 -2.73
C ARG A 404 -13.84 7.51 -3.26
N GLY A 405 -14.15 8.42 -2.35
CA GLY A 405 -14.61 9.78 -2.68
C GLY A 405 -16.12 9.90 -2.93
N THR A 406 -16.51 11.06 -3.45
CA THR A 406 -17.91 11.48 -3.59
C THR A 406 -18.10 12.26 -4.89
N LEU A 407 -19.33 12.27 -5.41
CA LEU A 407 -19.74 13.13 -6.54
C LEU A 407 -20.21 14.52 -6.08
N LYS A 408 -20.51 14.66 -4.78
CA LYS A 408 -21.00 15.92 -4.21
C LYS A 408 -20.02 17.06 -4.50
N ASN A 409 -20.56 18.21 -4.86
CA ASN A 409 -19.79 19.42 -5.20
C ASN A 409 -18.75 19.18 -6.29
N ASN A 410 -19.11 18.42 -7.34
CA ASN A 410 -18.24 18.12 -8.49
C ASN A 410 -16.95 17.35 -8.17
N LEU A 411 -16.87 16.75 -6.97
CA LEU A 411 -15.72 15.94 -6.57
C LEU A 411 -15.66 14.62 -7.35
N ILE A 412 -14.48 13.98 -7.28
CA ILE A 412 -14.20 12.79 -8.06
C ILE A 412 -14.61 11.55 -7.26
N ASN A 413 -15.49 10.75 -7.85
CA ASN A 413 -15.79 9.42 -7.34
C ASN A 413 -14.95 8.36 -8.08
N GLN A 414 -14.17 7.60 -7.32
CA GLN A 414 -13.32 6.52 -7.81
C GLN A 414 -13.92 5.17 -7.39
N ASN A 415 -14.39 4.38 -8.35
CA ASN A 415 -14.65 2.95 -8.12
C ASN A 415 -13.42 2.18 -8.56
N TYR A 416 -13.08 1.10 -7.85
CA TYR A 416 -11.88 0.35 -8.16
C TYR A 416 -12.08 -1.15 -8.02
N ILE A 417 -11.32 -1.89 -8.84
CA ILE A 417 -11.23 -3.34 -8.84
C ILE A 417 -9.75 -3.69 -8.86
N ASN A 418 -9.24 -4.22 -7.75
CA ASN A 418 -7.85 -4.60 -7.63
C ASN A 418 -7.74 -6.12 -7.64
N PHE A 419 -6.93 -6.65 -8.55
CA PHE A 419 -6.56 -8.06 -8.57
C PHE A 419 -5.15 -8.21 -8.03
N LYS A 420 -4.95 -9.22 -7.20
CA LYS A 420 -3.66 -9.51 -6.56
C LYS A 420 -3.30 -10.96 -6.81
N ILE A 421 -2.04 -11.20 -7.20
CA ILE A 421 -1.50 -12.53 -7.41
C ILE A 421 -0.14 -12.65 -6.73
N GLY A 422 0.09 -13.74 -6.03
CA GLY A 422 1.34 -13.92 -5.32
C GLY A 422 1.70 -15.37 -5.10
N PHE A 423 2.99 -15.60 -4.92
CA PHE A 423 3.53 -16.90 -4.62
C PHE A 423 4.10 -16.87 -3.21
N ASN A 424 3.74 -17.86 -2.41
CA ASN A 424 4.34 -18.10 -1.11
C ASN A 424 5.07 -19.44 -1.14
N PHE A 425 6.38 -19.40 -0.90
CA PHE A 425 7.23 -20.57 -0.79
C PHE A 425 7.82 -20.64 0.61
N ALA A 426 7.43 -21.66 1.37
CA ALA A 426 7.90 -21.90 2.73
C ALA A 426 8.60 -23.26 2.82
N ASP A 427 9.84 -23.29 3.31
CA ASP A 427 10.60 -24.51 3.53
C ASP A 427 11.59 -24.38 4.70
N ARG A 428 12.08 -25.53 5.21
CA ARG A 428 13.16 -25.57 6.21
C ARG A 428 14.49 -25.42 5.52
N TRP A 429 15.01 -24.20 5.51
CA TRP A 429 16.36 -23.92 5.05
C TRP A 429 17.37 -24.36 6.12
N PHE A 430 18.61 -24.65 5.73
CA PHE A 430 19.71 -25.01 6.63
C PHE A 430 19.54 -26.35 7.38
N ARG A 431 18.89 -27.34 6.76
CA ARG A 431 19.03 -28.72 7.24
C ARG A 431 20.49 -29.14 7.10
N LYS A 432 21.13 -29.57 8.20
CA LYS A 432 22.41 -30.28 8.11
C LYS A 432 22.20 -31.51 7.22
N SER A 433 22.99 -31.63 6.15
CA SER A 433 23.00 -32.86 5.36
C SER A 433 23.41 -34.00 6.27
N LEU A 434 22.62 -35.08 6.31
CA LEU A 434 22.94 -36.26 7.11
C LEU A 434 24.02 -37.13 6.45
N TYR A 435 24.32 -36.90 5.17
CA TYR A 435 25.37 -37.62 4.43
C TYR A 435 26.08 -36.68 3.45
N ASN A 436 27.42 -36.71 3.47
CA ASN A 436 28.29 -36.10 2.45
C ASN A 436 28.59 -37.11 1.36
#